data_AF-A0A1H3XVL3-F1
#
_entry.id   AF-A0A1H3XVL3-F1
#
_cell.length_a   1.000
_cell.length_b   1.000
_cell.length_c   1.000
_cell.angle_alpha   90.00
_cell.angle_beta   90.00
_cell.angle_gamma   90.00
#
_symmetry.space_group_name_H-M   'P 1'
#
loop_
_entity.id
_entity.type
_entity.pdbx_description
1 polymer ?
#
loop_
_entity_poly.entity_id
_entity_poly.type
_entity_poly.pdbx_seq_one_letter_code
_entity_poly.pdbx_strand_id
1 'polypeptide(L)'
;MAKKKDQEVKQQPVEAVAETQPKKKSASKNKAASASEEEPKESATKTEKKADGKQQSAAEAPKKEELQGEKQHREPQMVTVNGGKVTHAHAYQSNKNPEDWFFTAKIDGKELHPQKMTPEDVAAYSKKERTVEQLMQTYYPTKLMKQIPVEEYKASNTLSDGRVIDKMNVYKEANEQSQNFGKWMLYAQVGEQKMSTTLPNHDLNAYFDRVTTPSQLVEKNLGQRLHLASHYEQFKLPEGAEIKDIRVSKDADNKWRISADMGERGITAKKELSFDDGYALFHTKTATRQQLAAKYLTPEINEKMGVKQETSLGLKL
;
A
#
# COMPACT_ATOMS: atom_id res chain seq x y z
N MET A 1 16.19 67.46 -15.88
CA MET A 1 17.12 66.43 -15.39
C MET A 1 16.27 65.41 -14.64
N ALA A 2 15.81 64.34 -15.30
CA ALA A 2 16.44 63.01 -15.41
C ALA A 2 16.58 62.32 -14.03
N LYS A 3 16.13 61.09 -13.77
CA LYS A 3 15.60 60.02 -14.64
C LYS A 3 14.80 59.02 -13.78
N LYS A 4 13.66 58.60 -14.35
CA LYS A 4 12.84 57.43 -14.02
C LYS A 4 13.65 56.14 -14.27
N LYS A 5 13.47 55.09 -13.47
CA LYS A 5 13.92 53.73 -13.82
C LYS A 5 12.82 52.72 -13.51
N ASP A 6 11.94 52.60 -14.50
CA ASP A 6 11.22 51.38 -14.84
C ASP A 6 12.22 50.21 -14.96
N GLN A 7 11.86 49.03 -14.46
CA GLN A 7 12.47 47.79 -14.94
C GLN A 7 11.38 46.83 -15.41
N GLU A 8 11.34 46.77 -16.73
CA GLU A 8 10.49 46.04 -17.63
C GLU A 8 10.82 44.54 -17.61
N VAL A 9 9.76 43.75 -17.60
CA VAL A 9 9.70 42.33 -17.92
C VAL A 9 10.14 42.13 -19.37
N LYS A 10 11.14 41.27 -19.62
CA LYS A 10 11.40 40.71 -20.95
C LYS A 10 11.31 39.19 -20.93
N GLN A 11 10.43 38.69 -21.78
CA GLN A 11 10.21 37.31 -22.15
C GLN A 11 11.27 36.85 -23.17
N GLN A 12 11.71 35.59 -23.02
CA GLN A 12 12.03 34.51 -24.00
C GLN A 12 12.89 34.81 -25.26
N PRO A 13 13.67 33.82 -25.76
CA PRO A 13 13.10 32.78 -26.64
C PRO A 13 13.58 31.33 -26.39
N VAL A 14 12.77 30.44 -26.95
CA VAL A 14 12.91 29.00 -27.22
C VAL A 14 14.02 28.67 -28.24
N GLU A 15 14.62 27.49 -28.12
CA GLU A 15 15.23 26.63 -29.18
C GLU A 15 15.66 25.30 -28.46
N ALA A 16 15.18 24.08 -28.72
CA ALA A 16 14.89 23.27 -29.92
C ALA A 16 16.15 22.83 -30.71
N VAL A 17 16.76 21.69 -30.35
CA VAL A 17 17.53 20.78 -31.25
C VAL A 17 17.50 19.36 -30.63
N ALA A 18 16.72 18.43 -31.17
CA ALA A 18 17.10 17.35 -32.11
C ALA A 18 18.12 16.34 -31.51
N GLU A 19 17.70 15.11 -31.20
CA GLU A 19 17.71 13.95 -32.12
C GLU A 19 19.13 13.45 -32.44
N THR A 20 19.52 12.32 -31.84
CA THR A 20 20.34 11.31 -32.53
C THR A 20 20.28 9.97 -31.80
N GLN A 21 19.73 8.97 -32.48
CA GLN A 21 20.09 7.56 -32.30
C GLN A 21 21.57 7.35 -32.68
N PRO A 22 22.16 6.19 -32.33
CA PRO A 22 22.36 5.27 -33.45
C PRO A 22 21.98 3.80 -33.15
N LYS A 23 21.42 3.17 -34.19
CA LYS A 23 21.21 1.73 -34.33
C LYS A 23 22.49 1.03 -34.84
N LYS A 24 22.69 -0.18 -34.32
CA LYS A 24 23.16 -1.45 -34.94
C LYS A 24 24.52 -1.53 -35.67
N LYS A 25 25.29 -2.55 -35.28
CA LYS A 25 25.85 -3.67 -36.12
C LYS A 25 26.41 -4.73 -35.14
N SER A 26 25.80 -5.90 -34.97
CA SER A 26 25.92 -7.15 -35.76
C SER A 26 27.34 -7.71 -35.85
N ALA A 27 27.61 -8.82 -35.14
CA ALA A 27 28.40 -9.95 -35.66
C ALA A 27 28.27 -11.18 -34.73
N SER A 28 27.68 -12.24 -35.29
CA SER A 28 27.65 -13.60 -34.79
C SER A 28 28.73 -14.41 -35.53
N LYS A 29 29.50 -15.25 -34.82
CA LYS A 29 30.11 -16.53 -35.28
C LYS A 29 30.82 -17.18 -34.07
N ASN A 30 30.33 -18.32 -33.54
CA ASN A 30 30.71 -19.72 -33.89
C ASN A 30 32.24 -19.92 -33.83
N LYS A 31 32.80 -20.98 -33.19
CA LYS A 31 32.52 -22.41 -33.45
C LYS A 31 33.39 -23.33 -32.56
N ALA A 32 32.84 -24.51 -32.24
CA ALA A 32 33.45 -25.85 -32.03
C ALA A 32 34.36 -26.11 -30.80
N ALA A 33 34.02 -27.07 -29.93
CA ALA A 33 34.06 -28.57 -30.03
C ALA A 33 35.38 -29.08 -29.40
N SER A 34 35.43 -30.07 -28.51
CA SER A 34 35.13 -31.52 -28.60
C SER A 34 35.14 -32.13 -27.17
N ALA A 35 34.22 -32.98 -26.70
CA ALA A 35 33.90 -34.39 -27.03
C ALA A 35 34.81 -35.46 -26.37
N SER A 36 34.17 -36.61 -26.08
CA SER A 36 34.66 -37.94 -25.59
C SER A 36 34.48 -38.21 -24.08
N GLU A 37 33.49 -39.05 -23.69
CA GLU A 37 33.50 -40.55 -23.55
C GLU A 37 34.22 -40.98 -22.26
N GLU A 38 33.79 -41.91 -21.40
CA GLU A 38 33.07 -43.18 -21.57
C GLU A 38 32.66 -43.69 -20.16
N GLU A 39 31.51 -44.35 -20.01
CA GLU A 39 31.17 -45.28 -18.90
C GLU A 39 31.71 -46.70 -19.26
N PRO A 40 31.52 -47.82 -18.51
CA PRO A 40 31.10 -48.10 -17.11
C PRO A 40 31.96 -49.22 -16.44
N LYS A 41 31.64 -49.67 -15.21
CA LYS A 41 31.57 -51.12 -14.82
C LYS A 41 31.21 -51.42 -13.36
N GLU A 42 30.34 -52.42 -13.22
CA GLU A 42 29.91 -53.15 -12.00
C GLU A 42 31.04 -53.80 -11.20
N SER A 43 30.82 -54.03 -9.90
CA SER A 43 31.02 -55.36 -9.30
C SER A 43 30.33 -55.50 -7.93
N ALA A 44 29.65 -56.63 -7.76
CA ALA A 44 29.02 -57.12 -6.54
C ALA A 44 30.06 -57.69 -5.54
N THR A 45 29.69 -57.88 -4.27
CA THR A 45 29.62 -59.21 -3.59
C THR A 45 29.31 -59.11 -2.09
N LYS A 46 28.40 -59.98 -1.65
CA LYS A 46 27.96 -60.40 -0.30
C LYS A 46 29.08 -60.65 0.71
N THR A 47 28.78 -60.55 2.01
CA THR A 47 28.78 -61.72 2.94
C THR A 47 28.11 -61.46 4.29
N GLU A 48 27.35 -62.47 4.73
CA GLU A 48 26.56 -62.60 5.97
C GLU A 48 27.37 -63.16 7.15
N LYS A 49 26.93 -62.87 8.39
CA LYS A 49 26.90 -63.73 9.63
C LYS A 49 26.48 -62.83 10.81
N LYS A 50 25.32 -62.91 11.50
CA LYS A 50 24.48 -63.98 12.10
C LYS A 50 25.01 -64.52 13.46
N ALA A 51 24.37 -64.10 14.56
CA ALA A 51 24.00 -64.85 15.78
C ALA A 51 23.57 -63.84 16.88
N ASP A 52 22.29 -63.73 17.28
CA ASP A 52 21.52 -64.56 18.26
C ASP A 52 21.93 -64.26 19.72
N GLY A 53 21.12 -63.87 20.71
CA GLY A 53 19.69 -63.64 21.01
C GLY A 53 19.64 -62.88 22.37
N LYS A 54 18.55 -62.49 23.03
CA LYS A 54 17.12 -62.80 22.96
C LYS A 54 16.36 -61.83 23.92
N GLN A 55 15.20 -61.32 23.50
CA GLN A 55 13.96 -60.97 24.25
C GLN A 55 14.02 -60.01 25.47
N GLN A 56 13.10 -59.09 25.77
CA GLN A 56 11.78 -58.65 25.27
C GLN A 56 11.41 -57.43 26.14
N SER A 57 10.80 -56.37 25.60
CA SER A 57 9.61 -55.69 26.18
C SER A 57 9.34 -54.34 25.52
N ALA A 58 8.05 -54.03 25.46
CA ALA A 58 7.38 -53.08 24.59
C ALA A 58 7.63 -51.59 24.90
N ALA A 59 7.57 -50.75 23.86
CA ALA A 59 6.66 -49.60 23.79
C ALA A 59 6.79 -48.92 22.42
N GLU A 60 5.64 -48.83 21.74
CA GLU A 60 5.39 -48.15 20.47
C GLU A 60 5.83 -46.67 20.48
N ALA A 61 6.62 -46.30 19.47
CA ALA A 61 6.69 -44.94 18.94
C ALA A 61 7.08 -45.01 17.46
N PRO A 62 6.16 -44.77 16.50
CA PRO A 62 6.60 -44.61 15.12
C PRO A 62 7.09 -43.19 14.93
N LYS A 63 8.41 -43.08 14.81
CA LYS A 63 9.13 -41.92 14.31
C LYS A 63 9.12 -42.04 12.78
N LYS A 64 8.62 -40.98 12.12
CA LYS A 64 8.96 -40.52 10.76
C LYS A 64 9.00 -41.58 9.64
N GLU A 65 8.03 -41.49 8.73
CA GLU A 65 8.23 -41.88 7.33
C GLU A 65 8.03 -40.64 6.45
N GLU A 66 9.13 -40.20 5.85
CA GLU A 66 9.14 -39.44 4.61
C GLU A 66 8.43 -40.26 3.54
N LEU A 67 7.25 -39.79 3.13
CA LEU A 67 6.64 -40.18 1.87
C LEU A 67 6.73 -38.98 0.93
N GLN A 68 7.68 -39.08 0.00
CA GLN A 68 7.62 -38.40 -1.30
C GLN A 68 6.36 -38.88 -2.02
N GLY A 69 5.20 -38.36 -1.61
CA GLY A 69 3.93 -38.59 -2.28
C GLY A 69 3.78 -37.61 -3.43
N GLU A 70 3.34 -38.11 -4.59
CA GLU A 70 2.68 -37.32 -5.63
C GLU A 70 1.92 -36.16 -4.99
N LYS A 71 2.22 -34.92 -5.40
CA LYS A 71 1.49 -33.73 -4.94
C LYS A 71 0.05 -33.84 -5.43
N GLN A 72 -0.77 -34.58 -4.68
CA GLN A 72 -2.21 -34.48 -4.78
C GLN A 72 -2.54 -33.00 -4.67
N HIS A 73 -3.24 -32.50 -5.67
CA HIS A 73 -3.73 -31.13 -5.71
C HIS A 73 -4.73 -31.01 -4.55
N ARG A 74 -4.25 -30.59 -3.37
CA ARG A 74 -5.12 -30.40 -2.20
C ARG A 74 -6.26 -29.49 -2.62
N GLU A 75 -7.47 -29.84 -2.23
CA GLU A 75 -8.64 -29.01 -2.50
C GLU A 75 -8.38 -27.60 -1.95
N PRO A 76 -8.79 -26.56 -2.69
CA PRO A 76 -8.57 -25.20 -2.25
C PRO A 76 -9.26 -24.98 -0.90
N GLN A 77 -8.52 -24.42 0.06
CA GLN A 77 -9.07 -23.98 1.35
C GLN A 77 -10.15 -22.90 1.14
N MET A 78 -10.07 -22.14 0.06
CA MET A 78 -11.04 -21.12 -0.34
C MET A 78 -10.88 -20.77 -1.82
N VAL A 79 -11.94 -20.28 -2.46
CA VAL A 79 -11.87 -19.64 -3.78
C VAL A 79 -12.15 -18.14 -3.60
N THR A 80 -11.26 -17.29 -4.11
CA THR A 80 -11.44 -15.84 -4.07
C THR A 80 -12.56 -15.39 -5.00
N VAL A 81 -13.04 -14.15 -4.83
CA VAL A 81 -14.07 -13.55 -5.70
C VAL A 81 -13.65 -13.52 -7.18
N ASN A 82 -12.33 -13.53 -7.45
CA ASN A 82 -11.78 -13.56 -8.80
C ASN A 82 -11.56 -14.99 -9.34
N GLY A 83 -12.04 -16.01 -8.64
CA GLY A 83 -11.86 -17.42 -9.01
C GLY A 83 -10.51 -18.03 -8.62
N GLY A 84 -9.67 -17.30 -7.87
CA GLY A 84 -8.35 -17.77 -7.47
C GLY A 84 -8.42 -18.76 -6.32
N LYS A 85 -7.72 -19.89 -6.45
CA LYS A 85 -7.75 -21.00 -5.49
C LYS A 85 -6.69 -20.79 -4.41
N VAL A 86 -7.12 -20.50 -3.19
CA VAL A 86 -6.25 -20.46 -2.01
C VAL A 86 -5.96 -21.90 -1.60
N THR A 87 -4.79 -22.42 -1.93
CA THR A 87 -4.43 -23.84 -1.70
C THR A 87 -3.72 -24.07 -0.37
N HIS A 88 -3.01 -23.06 0.12
CA HIS A 88 -2.24 -23.17 1.35
C HIS A 88 -2.16 -21.80 2.03
N ALA A 89 -2.91 -21.59 3.10
CA ALA A 89 -2.75 -20.45 3.99
C ALA A 89 -2.44 -20.94 5.39
N HIS A 90 -1.39 -20.39 5.99
CA HIS A 90 -0.96 -20.78 7.33
C HIS A 90 -0.18 -19.65 8.00
N ALA A 91 -0.17 -19.69 9.33
CA ALA A 91 0.74 -18.90 10.14
C ALA A 91 1.97 -19.74 10.53
N TYR A 92 3.14 -19.10 10.57
CA TYR A 92 4.39 -19.72 10.99
C TYR A 92 5.23 -18.73 11.82
N GLN A 93 6.09 -19.26 12.71
CA GLN A 93 7.03 -18.45 13.47
C GLN A 93 8.26 -18.10 12.63
N SER A 94 8.79 -16.90 12.83
CA SER A 94 10.04 -16.47 12.22
C SER A 94 11.21 -17.32 12.70
N ASN A 95 12.05 -17.74 11.76
CA ASN A 95 13.30 -18.42 12.09
C ASN A 95 14.30 -17.50 12.83
N LYS A 96 14.13 -16.17 12.74
CA LYS A 96 15.04 -15.19 13.36
C LYS A 96 14.56 -14.73 14.74
N ASN A 97 13.25 -14.55 14.90
CA ASN A 97 12.63 -14.04 16.11
C ASN A 97 11.44 -14.94 16.49
N PRO A 98 11.55 -15.80 17.51
CA PRO A 98 10.47 -16.74 17.85
C PRO A 98 9.16 -16.05 18.31
N GLU A 99 9.23 -14.77 18.67
CA GLU A 99 8.05 -13.96 19.01
C GLU A 99 7.31 -13.44 17.76
N ASP A 100 7.98 -13.34 16.61
CA ASP A 100 7.39 -12.84 15.38
C ASP A 100 6.69 -13.98 14.64
N TRP A 101 5.36 -13.89 14.57
CA TRP A 101 4.56 -14.76 13.71
C TRP A 101 4.24 -14.08 12.40
N PHE A 102 4.24 -14.86 11.33
CA PHE A 102 3.92 -14.42 9.98
C PHE A 102 2.78 -15.26 9.40
N PHE A 103 1.84 -14.60 8.73
CA PHE A 103 0.81 -15.24 7.94
C PHE A 103 1.19 -15.17 6.46
N THR A 104 1.12 -16.31 5.76
CA THR A 104 1.30 -16.38 4.31
C THR A 104 0.21 -17.22 3.67
N ALA A 105 -0.11 -16.92 2.42
CA ALA A 105 -1.08 -17.66 1.64
C ALA A 105 -0.59 -17.91 0.21
N LYS A 106 -1.08 -19.00 -0.38
CA LYS A 106 -0.78 -19.41 -1.74
C LYS A 106 -2.05 -19.41 -2.58
N ILE A 107 -2.13 -18.49 -3.54
CA ILE A 107 -3.26 -18.34 -4.46
C ILE A 107 -2.81 -18.78 -5.85
N ASP A 108 -3.52 -19.73 -6.47
CA ASP A 108 -3.23 -20.23 -7.82
C ASP A 108 -1.78 -20.66 -8.04
N GLY A 109 -1.18 -21.29 -7.02
CA GLY A 109 0.21 -21.72 -7.08
C GLY A 109 1.25 -20.62 -6.77
N LYS A 110 0.84 -19.35 -6.65
CA LYS A 110 1.71 -18.22 -6.30
C LYS A 110 1.66 -17.92 -4.80
N GLU A 111 2.83 -17.95 -4.16
CA GLU A 111 2.98 -17.59 -2.75
C GLU A 111 2.94 -16.06 -2.58
N LEU A 112 2.22 -15.59 -1.56
CA LEU A 112 2.13 -14.18 -1.21
C LEU A 112 3.25 -13.79 -0.24
N HIS A 113 3.55 -12.49 -0.17
CA HIS A 113 4.55 -11.96 0.74
C HIS A 113 4.08 -12.11 2.18
N PRO A 114 4.83 -12.79 3.07
CA PRO A 114 4.42 -12.99 4.45
C PRO A 114 4.13 -11.68 5.18
N GLN A 115 3.02 -11.62 5.92
CA GLN A 115 2.64 -10.45 6.72
C GLN A 115 2.83 -10.78 8.20
N LYS A 116 3.40 -9.83 8.96
CA LYS A 116 3.57 -9.99 10.40
C LYS A 116 2.20 -9.98 11.08
N MET A 117 1.94 -10.97 11.92
CA MET A 117 0.69 -11.09 12.65
C MET A 117 0.66 -10.24 13.91
N THR A 118 -0.54 -9.84 14.31
CA THR A 118 -0.79 -9.27 15.63
C THR A 118 -0.79 -10.38 16.69
N PRO A 119 -0.35 -10.12 17.94
CA PRO A 119 -0.38 -11.12 19.01
C PRO A 119 -1.81 -11.66 19.28
N GLU A 120 -2.82 -10.81 19.10
CA GLU A 120 -4.23 -11.17 19.22
C GLU A 120 -4.64 -12.22 18.18
N ASP A 121 -4.27 -12.01 16.92
CA ASP A 121 -4.56 -12.95 15.85
C ASP A 121 -3.77 -14.25 16.00
N VAL A 122 -2.55 -14.21 16.55
CA VAL A 122 -1.77 -15.42 16.85
C VAL A 122 -2.44 -16.26 17.94
N ALA A 123 -2.92 -15.61 19.00
CA ALA A 123 -3.66 -16.27 20.07
C ALA A 123 -4.97 -16.86 19.55
N ALA A 124 -5.72 -16.12 18.74
CA ALA A 124 -6.96 -16.57 18.12
C ALA A 124 -6.72 -17.71 17.11
N TYR A 125 -5.63 -17.67 16.35
CA TYR A 125 -5.22 -18.74 15.44
C TYR A 125 -4.84 -20.01 16.20
N SER A 126 -4.10 -19.88 17.32
CA SER A 126 -3.73 -21.00 18.19
C SER A 126 -4.96 -21.66 18.82
N LYS A 127 -5.98 -20.87 19.15
CA LYS A 127 -7.28 -21.35 19.65
C LYS A 127 -8.23 -21.83 18.55
N LYS A 128 -7.85 -21.71 17.27
CA LYS A 128 -8.70 -21.98 16.09
C LYS A 128 -10.00 -21.16 16.07
N GLU A 129 -10.02 -20.03 16.76
CA GLU A 129 -11.14 -19.09 16.77
C GLU A 129 -11.13 -18.20 15.52
N ARG A 130 -9.95 -17.95 14.93
CA ARG A 130 -9.79 -17.20 13.69
C ARG A 130 -9.79 -18.15 12.49
N THR A 131 -10.65 -17.91 11.51
CA THR A 131 -10.66 -18.70 10.27
C THR A 131 -9.59 -18.21 9.29
N VAL A 132 -9.20 -19.07 8.36
CA VAL A 132 -8.29 -18.70 7.25
C VAL A 132 -8.86 -17.55 6.42
N GLU A 133 -10.18 -17.51 6.23
CA GLU A 133 -10.89 -16.42 5.56
C GLU A 133 -10.71 -15.08 6.27
N GLN A 134 -10.88 -15.06 7.59
CA GLN A 134 -10.68 -13.84 8.38
C GLN A 134 -9.22 -13.37 8.33
N LEU A 135 -8.25 -14.28 8.41
CA LEU A 135 -6.83 -13.93 8.28
C LEU A 135 -6.50 -13.39 6.88
N MET A 136 -7.06 -14.00 5.84
CA MET A 136 -6.95 -13.49 4.48
C MET A 136 -7.54 -12.08 4.35
N GLN A 137 -8.68 -11.80 4.97
CA GLN A 137 -9.29 -10.47 4.99
C GLN A 137 -8.45 -9.45 5.76
N THR A 138 -7.85 -9.84 6.89
CA THR A 138 -6.99 -8.96 7.69
C THR A 138 -5.68 -8.63 6.98
N TYR A 139 -4.97 -9.65 6.47
CA TYR A 139 -3.59 -9.51 6.00
C TYR A 139 -3.47 -9.32 4.47
N TYR A 140 -4.46 -9.77 3.70
CA TYR A 140 -4.50 -9.65 2.24
C TYR A 140 -5.86 -9.18 1.70
N PRO A 141 -6.41 -8.05 2.21
CA PRO A 141 -7.76 -7.60 1.83
C PRO A 141 -7.92 -7.41 0.32
N THR A 142 -6.92 -6.84 -0.35
CA THR A 142 -6.95 -6.55 -1.79
C THR A 142 -7.00 -7.83 -2.65
N LYS A 143 -6.52 -8.96 -2.16
CA LYS A 143 -6.55 -10.24 -2.90
C LYS A 143 -7.94 -10.85 -2.98
N LEU A 144 -8.83 -10.45 -2.08
CA LEU A 144 -10.23 -10.89 -2.03
C LEU A 144 -11.16 -9.94 -2.79
N MET A 145 -10.73 -8.71 -3.07
CA MET A 145 -11.51 -7.72 -3.81
C MET A 145 -11.59 -8.07 -5.30
N LYS A 146 -12.70 -7.69 -5.94
CA LYS A 146 -12.90 -7.90 -7.38
C LYS A 146 -11.89 -7.07 -8.17
N GLN A 147 -11.19 -7.73 -9.09
CA GLN A 147 -10.27 -7.04 -10.00
C GLN A 147 -11.05 -6.24 -11.04
N ILE A 148 -10.53 -5.06 -11.34
CA ILE A 148 -11.05 -4.18 -12.37
C ILE A 148 -10.56 -4.74 -13.73
N PRO A 149 -11.45 -4.93 -14.70
CA PRO A 149 -11.06 -5.40 -16.02
C PRO A 149 -10.05 -4.43 -16.67
N VAL A 150 -9.15 -4.98 -17.47
CA VAL A 150 -8.02 -4.21 -18.04
C VAL A 150 -8.49 -3.02 -18.87
N GLU A 151 -9.63 -3.15 -19.54
CA GLU A 151 -10.23 -2.09 -20.35
C GLU A 151 -10.70 -0.92 -19.48
N GLU A 152 -11.44 -1.21 -18.41
CA GLU A 152 -11.91 -0.20 -17.45
C GLU A 152 -10.74 0.45 -16.70
N TYR A 153 -9.73 -0.34 -16.34
CA TYR A 153 -8.52 0.17 -15.71
C TYR A 153 -7.78 1.19 -16.60
N LYS A 154 -7.72 0.94 -17.92
CA LYS A 154 -7.08 1.86 -18.88
C LYS A 154 -7.96 3.07 -19.21
N ALA A 155 -9.27 2.89 -19.25
CA ALA A 155 -10.22 3.96 -19.54
C ALA A 155 -10.39 4.93 -18.36
N SER A 156 -10.19 4.47 -17.12
CA SER A 156 -10.38 5.27 -15.92
C SER A 156 -9.16 6.15 -15.59
N ASN A 157 -8.85 7.06 -16.50
CA ASN A 157 -7.78 8.07 -16.36
C ASN A 157 -8.31 9.49 -16.14
N THR A 158 -9.62 9.67 -15.99
CA THR A 158 -10.25 10.98 -15.75
C THR A 158 -10.56 11.15 -14.28
N LEU A 159 -10.17 12.29 -13.71
CA LEU A 159 -10.44 12.69 -12.33
C LEU A 159 -11.89 13.18 -12.18
N SER A 160 -12.35 13.27 -10.93
CA SER A 160 -13.69 13.73 -10.55
C SER A 160 -14.03 15.15 -11.02
N ASP A 161 -13.04 15.99 -11.27
CA ASP A 161 -13.21 17.34 -11.81
C ASP A 161 -13.10 17.41 -13.35
N GLY A 162 -12.99 16.26 -14.02
CA GLY A 162 -12.90 16.14 -15.48
C GLY A 162 -11.49 16.29 -16.04
N ARG A 163 -10.46 16.56 -15.23
CA ARG A 163 -9.08 16.58 -15.72
C ARG A 163 -8.58 15.17 -16.03
N VAL A 164 -7.78 15.03 -17.08
CA VAL A 164 -7.22 13.74 -17.51
C VAL A 164 -5.82 13.55 -16.94
N ILE A 165 -5.53 12.34 -16.48
CA ILE A 165 -4.20 11.91 -16.06
C ILE A 165 -3.42 11.50 -17.32
N ASP A 166 -2.43 12.30 -17.69
CA ASP A 166 -1.57 12.02 -18.85
C ASP A 166 -0.64 10.84 -18.60
N LYS A 167 -0.10 10.76 -17.37
CA LYS A 167 0.85 9.73 -16.99
C LYS A 167 0.76 9.43 -15.51
N MET A 168 0.58 8.15 -15.18
CA MET A 168 0.68 7.64 -13.82
C MET A 168 1.76 6.56 -13.75
N ASN A 169 2.60 6.59 -12.73
CA ASN A 169 3.57 5.52 -12.49
C ASN A 169 3.79 5.29 -11.00
N VAL A 170 4.04 4.04 -10.63
CA VAL A 170 4.45 3.66 -9.29
C VAL A 170 5.89 3.18 -9.35
N TYR A 171 6.77 3.82 -8.58
CA TYR A 171 8.21 3.53 -8.61
C TYR A 171 8.77 3.49 -7.18
N LYS A 172 9.92 2.85 -7.01
CA LYS A 172 10.65 2.87 -5.74
C LYS A 172 11.63 4.04 -5.76
N GLU A 173 11.60 4.90 -4.76
CA GLU A 173 12.51 6.04 -4.67
C GLU A 173 13.95 5.55 -4.51
N ALA A 174 14.79 5.89 -5.48
CA ALA A 174 16.17 5.44 -5.56
C ALA A 174 17.16 6.50 -5.09
N ASN A 175 16.71 7.75 -4.91
CA ASN A 175 17.59 8.82 -4.44
C ASN A 175 17.86 8.66 -2.93
N GLU A 176 19.10 8.33 -2.56
CA GLU A 176 19.57 8.17 -1.17
C GLU A 176 19.46 9.45 -0.34
N GLN A 177 19.52 10.62 -0.98
CA GLN A 177 19.38 11.92 -0.30
C GLN A 177 17.91 12.25 0.00
N SER A 178 16.96 11.50 -0.56
CA SER A 178 15.55 11.69 -0.31
C SER A 178 15.16 11.10 1.05
N GLN A 179 14.35 11.82 1.81
CA GLN A 179 13.69 11.31 3.02
C GLN A 179 12.80 10.09 2.74
N ASN A 180 12.48 9.86 1.46
CA ASN A 180 11.65 8.74 1.02
C ASN A 180 12.46 7.62 0.36
N PHE A 181 13.80 7.61 0.47
CA PHE A 181 14.64 6.55 -0.08
C PHE A 181 14.11 5.15 0.26
N GLY A 182 14.01 4.31 -0.76
CA GLY A 182 13.54 2.92 -0.64
C GLY A 182 12.03 2.77 -0.47
N LYS A 183 11.25 3.85 -0.35
CA LYS A 183 9.78 3.81 -0.29
C LYS A 183 9.17 3.78 -1.69
N TRP A 184 7.97 3.23 -1.78
CA TRP A 184 7.18 3.29 -3.01
C TRP A 184 6.52 4.66 -3.14
N MET A 185 6.63 5.24 -4.33
CA MET A 185 6.13 6.55 -4.69
C MET A 185 5.11 6.42 -5.82
N LEU A 186 4.05 7.20 -5.75
CA LEU A 186 3.10 7.41 -6.83
C LEU A 186 3.44 8.72 -7.54
N TYR A 187 3.81 8.63 -8.80
CA TYR A 187 3.92 9.75 -9.73
C TYR A 187 2.63 9.90 -10.52
N ALA A 188 2.15 11.14 -10.62
CA ALA A 188 1.08 11.50 -11.55
C ALA A 188 1.42 12.80 -12.28
N GLN A 189 1.02 12.84 -13.55
CA GLN A 189 1.00 14.03 -14.39
C GLN A 189 -0.45 14.31 -14.80
N VAL A 190 -0.91 15.53 -14.52
CA VAL A 190 -2.26 16.01 -14.84
C VAL A 190 -2.09 17.37 -15.53
N GLY A 191 -2.15 17.39 -16.86
CA GLY A 191 -1.76 18.53 -17.68
C GLY A 191 -0.30 18.91 -17.45
N GLU A 192 -0.08 20.16 -17.01
CA GLU A 192 1.24 20.68 -16.69
C GLU A 192 1.72 20.32 -15.26
N GLN A 193 0.81 19.87 -14.39
CA GLN A 193 1.14 19.55 -13.01
C GLN A 193 1.81 18.17 -12.93
N LYS A 194 3.02 18.14 -12.40
CA LYS A 194 3.78 16.90 -12.11
C LYS A 194 4.01 16.81 -10.62
N MET A 195 3.66 15.68 -10.03
CA MET A 195 3.81 15.47 -8.60
C MET A 195 4.04 14.02 -8.25
N SER A 196 4.72 13.80 -7.13
CA SER A 196 4.88 12.50 -6.53
C SER A 196 4.56 12.53 -5.05
N THR A 197 4.04 11.42 -4.53
CA THR A 197 3.78 11.23 -3.10
C THR A 197 4.14 9.82 -2.68
N THR A 198 4.42 9.63 -1.40
CA THR A 198 4.66 8.31 -0.82
C THR A 198 3.37 7.50 -0.84
N LEU A 199 3.42 6.29 -1.41
CA LEU A 199 2.25 5.43 -1.55
C LEU A 199 2.17 4.46 -0.37
N PRO A 200 1.08 4.45 0.43
CA PRO A 200 0.93 3.50 1.53
C PRO A 200 0.80 2.07 0.99
N ASN A 201 1.21 1.08 1.79
CA ASN A 201 1.22 -0.34 1.40
C ASN A 201 -0.15 -0.84 0.93
N HIS A 202 -1.23 -0.39 1.57
CA HIS A 202 -2.59 -0.73 1.15
C HIS A 202 -2.88 -0.32 -0.29
N ASP A 203 -2.52 0.92 -0.66
CA ASP A 203 -2.79 1.46 -2.00
C ASP A 203 -1.79 0.93 -3.03
N LEU A 204 -0.57 0.62 -2.61
CA LEU A 204 0.41 -0.11 -3.42
C LEU A 204 -0.11 -1.50 -3.80
N ASN A 205 -0.65 -2.25 -2.82
CA ASN A 205 -1.26 -3.55 -3.08
C ASN A 205 -2.48 -3.40 -3.98
N ALA A 206 -3.32 -2.38 -3.76
CA ALA A 206 -4.48 -2.11 -4.60
C ALA A 206 -4.10 -1.82 -6.06
N TYR A 207 -2.99 -1.11 -6.28
CA TYR A 207 -2.42 -0.86 -7.60
C TYR A 207 -1.94 -2.14 -8.29
N PHE A 208 -1.14 -2.97 -7.61
CA PHE A 208 -0.61 -4.21 -8.20
C PHE A 208 -1.70 -5.26 -8.44
N ASP A 209 -2.72 -5.29 -7.58
CA ASP A 209 -3.85 -6.21 -7.68
C ASP A 209 -4.95 -5.69 -8.61
N ARG A 210 -4.82 -4.46 -9.12
CA ARG A 210 -5.80 -3.81 -10.02
C ARG A 210 -7.22 -3.80 -9.46
N VAL A 211 -7.34 -3.54 -8.16
CA VAL A 211 -8.63 -3.42 -7.45
C VAL A 211 -9.04 -1.96 -7.25
N THR A 212 -8.28 -1.02 -7.83
CA THR A 212 -8.53 0.42 -7.80
C THR A 212 -8.10 1.00 -9.14
N THR A 213 -8.85 1.98 -9.65
CA THR A 213 -8.55 2.63 -10.93
C THR A 213 -7.41 3.63 -10.80
N PRO A 214 -6.69 3.95 -11.90
CA PRO A 214 -5.70 5.03 -11.89
C PRO A 214 -6.24 6.35 -11.36
N SER A 215 -7.45 6.76 -11.78
CA SER A 215 -8.11 7.97 -11.27
C SER A 215 -8.32 7.91 -9.76
N GLN A 216 -8.96 6.86 -9.25
CA GLN A 216 -9.18 6.70 -7.80
C GLN A 216 -7.87 6.71 -7.00
N LEU A 217 -6.82 6.06 -7.51
CA LEU A 217 -5.53 6.01 -6.83
C LEU A 217 -4.89 7.41 -6.73
N VAL A 218 -4.94 8.19 -7.81
CA VAL A 218 -4.45 9.57 -7.87
C VAL A 218 -5.31 10.48 -7.01
N GLU A 219 -6.64 10.40 -7.07
CA GLU A 219 -7.53 11.22 -6.24
C GLU A 219 -7.30 10.99 -4.75
N LYS A 220 -7.16 9.73 -4.34
CA LYS A 220 -6.97 9.37 -2.94
C LYS A 220 -5.64 9.92 -2.38
N ASN A 221 -4.56 9.79 -3.14
CA ASN A 221 -3.20 10.07 -2.66
C ASN A 221 -2.71 11.49 -3.00
N LEU A 222 -3.21 12.08 -4.09
CA LEU A 222 -2.80 13.40 -4.59
C LEU A 222 -3.95 14.40 -4.65
N GLY A 223 -5.19 14.02 -4.30
CA GLY A 223 -6.35 14.90 -4.39
C GLY A 223 -6.20 16.22 -3.63
N GLN A 224 -5.47 16.25 -2.51
CA GLN A 224 -5.15 17.49 -1.81
C GLN A 224 -4.29 18.42 -2.66
N ARG A 225 -3.20 17.90 -3.24
CA ARG A 225 -2.25 18.67 -4.08
C ARG A 225 -2.85 19.06 -5.44
N LEU A 226 -3.81 18.27 -5.91
CA LEU A 226 -4.62 18.58 -7.09
C LEU A 226 -5.80 19.50 -6.76
N HIS A 227 -6.04 19.78 -5.47
CA HIS A 227 -7.14 20.60 -4.97
C HIS A 227 -8.52 20.10 -5.42
N LEU A 228 -8.73 18.78 -5.40
CA LEU A 228 -9.99 18.16 -5.81
C LEU A 228 -11.05 18.29 -4.72
N ALA A 229 -12.29 18.59 -5.12
CA ALA A 229 -13.42 18.62 -4.20
C ALA A 229 -13.65 17.24 -3.54
N SER A 230 -13.46 16.15 -4.30
CA SER A 230 -13.57 14.77 -3.81
C SER A 230 -12.64 14.48 -2.62
N HIS A 231 -11.47 15.11 -2.56
CA HIS A 231 -10.58 14.98 -1.41
C HIS A 231 -11.16 15.60 -0.14
N TYR A 232 -11.94 16.68 -0.25
CA TYR A 232 -12.48 17.39 0.91
C TYR A 232 -13.81 16.85 1.41
N GLU A 233 -14.55 16.12 0.56
CA GLU A 233 -15.83 15.49 0.90
C GLU A 233 -15.75 14.46 2.05
N GLN A 234 -14.58 13.85 2.24
CA GLN A 234 -14.35 12.92 3.35
C GLN A 234 -14.30 13.60 4.73
N PHE A 235 -14.07 14.92 4.78
CA PHE A 235 -13.96 15.65 6.03
C PHE A 235 -15.31 16.26 6.42
N LYS A 236 -15.99 15.60 7.36
CA LYS A 236 -17.25 16.07 7.94
C LYS A 236 -17.07 16.30 9.43
N LEU A 237 -17.72 17.35 9.93
CA LEU A 237 -17.73 17.64 11.35
C LEU A 237 -18.42 16.50 12.11
N PRO A 238 -17.99 16.19 13.34
CA PRO A 238 -18.62 15.14 14.13
C PRO A 238 -20.08 15.49 14.43
N GLU A 239 -20.93 14.47 14.50
CA GLU A 239 -22.36 14.65 14.77
C GLU A 239 -22.56 15.29 16.15
N GLY A 240 -23.44 16.30 16.23
CA GLY A 240 -23.61 17.11 17.44
C GLY A 240 -22.58 18.23 17.65
N ALA A 241 -21.65 18.45 16.71
CA ALA A 241 -20.75 19.59 16.74
C ALA A 241 -21.47 20.90 16.40
N GLU A 242 -21.92 21.60 17.44
CA GLU A 242 -22.45 22.95 17.32
C GLU A 242 -21.31 23.96 17.20
N ILE A 243 -20.99 24.32 15.95
CA ILE A 243 -19.99 25.35 15.64
C ILE A 243 -20.69 26.66 15.29
N LYS A 244 -20.45 27.71 16.08
CA LYS A 244 -20.98 29.05 15.84
C LYS A 244 -20.27 29.75 14.68
N ASP A 245 -18.95 29.70 14.66
CA ASP A 245 -18.14 30.30 13.60
C ASP A 245 -16.86 29.52 13.34
N ILE A 246 -16.38 29.55 12.09
CA ILE A 246 -15.08 29.01 11.70
C ILE A 246 -14.26 30.12 11.09
N ARG A 247 -13.19 30.48 11.80
CA ARG A 247 -12.29 31.55 11.41
C ARG A 247 -11.05 30.97 10.74
N VAL A 248 -10.74 31.48 9.55
CA VAL A 248 -9.48 31.26 8.87
C VAL A 248 -8.79 32.60 8.71
N SER A 249 -7.60 32.76 9.30
CA SER A 249 -6.87 34.03 9.31
C SER A 249 -5.38 33.82 9.23
N LYS A 250 -4.69 34.75 8.58
CA LYS A 250 -3.22 34.81 8.56
C LYS A 250 -2.72 35.33 9.91
N ASP A 251 -1.80 34.61 10.54
CA ASP A 251 -1.16 35.04 11.78
C ASP A 251 0.03 35.96 11.51
N ALA A 252 0.64 36.53 12.57
CA ALA A 252 1.80 37.43 12.46
C ALA A 252 2.97 36.80 11.67
N ASP A 253 3.13 35.48 11.75
CA ASP A 253 4.17 34.72 11.06
C ASP A 253 3.86 34.45 9.57
N ASN A 254 2.87 35.14 8.99
CA ASN A 254 2.38 34.94 7.63
C ASN A 254 1.80 33.54 7.33
N LYS A 255 1.57 32.71 8.36
CA LYS A 255 0.97 31.39 8.24
C LYS A 255 -0.55 31.47 8.38
N TRP A 256 -1.28 30.81 7.50
CA TRP A 256 -2.74 30.70 7.63
C TRP A 256 -3.09 29.73 8.74
N ARG A 257 -4.00 30.13 9.63
CA ARG A 257 -4.50 29.28 10.72
C ARG A 257 -6.02 29.23 10.73
N ILE A 258 -6.55 28.08 11.17
CA ILE A 258 -7.97 27.81 11.34
C ILE A 258 -8.31 27.58 12.82
N SER A 259 -9.44 28.11 13.26
CA SER A 259 -10.03 27.88 14.59
C SER A 259 -11.55 27.85 14.49
N ALA A 260 -12.20 27.07 15.34
CA ALA A 260 -13.65 26.99 15.44
C ALA A 260 -14.13 27.53 16.80
N ASP A 261 -15.18 28.34 16.79
CA ASP A 261 -15.90 28.79 17.97
C ASP A 261 -17.08 27.84 18.23
N MET A 262 -17.05 27.15 19.36
CA MET A 262 -18.10 26.23 19.79
C MET A 262 -19.03 26.85 20.86
N GLY A 263 -19.07 28.18 20.94
CA GLY A 263 -19.96 28.91 21.82
C GLY A 263 -19.63 28.70 23.30
N GLU A 264 -20.56 28.08 24.04
CA GLU A 264 -20.40 27.84 25.47
C GLU A 264 -19.21 26.90 25.77
N ARG A 265 -18.83 26.06 24.81
CA ARG A 265 -17.67 25.16 24.89
C ARG A 265 -16.33 25.87 24.55
N GLY A 266 -16.38 27.15 24.21
CA GLY A 266 -15.24 28.00 23.88
C GLY A 266 -14.67 27.76 22.48
N ILE A 267 -13.51 28.37 22.24
CA ILE A 267 -12.82 28.35 20.94
C ILE A 267 -11.74 27.26 20.94
N THR A 268 -11.56 26.55 19.82
CA THR A 268 -10.45 25.60 19.61
C THR A 268 -9.11 26.33 19.52
N ALA A 269 -8.01 25.60 19.69
CA ALA A 269 -6.69 26.13 19.38
C ALA A 269 -6.60 26.46 17.87
N LYS A 270 -5.73 27.42 17.54
CA LYS A 270 -5.43 27.78 16.16
C LYS A 270 -4.50 26.72 15.55
N LYS A 271 -4.92 26.05 14.47
CA LYS A 271 -4.08 25.10 13.73
C LYS A 271 -3.60 25.68 12.40
N GLU A 272 -2.35 25.42 12.05
CA GLU A 272 -1.75 25.86 10.79
C GLU A 272 -2.33 25.07 9.61
N LEU A 273 -2.78 25.78 8.58
CA LEU A 273 -3.24 25.21 7.32
C LEU A 273 -2.05 24.94 6.41
N SER A 274 -2.11 23.81 5.69
CA SER A 274 -1.18 23.53 4.61
C SER A 274 -1.37 24.53 3.46
N PHE A 275 -0.33 24.70 2.63
CA PHE A 275 -0.42 25.53 1.44
C PHE A 275 -1.55 25.06 0.50
N ASP A 276 -1.61 23.75 0.25
CA ASP A 276 -2.62 23.16 -0.65
C ASP A 276 -4.05 23.40 -0.15
N ASP A 277 -4.29 23.31 1.16
CA ASP A 277 -5.62 23.57 1.74
C ASP A 277 -5.98 25.06 1.72
N GLY A 278 -5.00 25.94 1.92
CA GLY A 278 -5.20 27.38 1.75
C GLY A 278 -5.54 27.73 0.31
N TYR A 279 -4.82 27.16 -0.67
CA TYR A 279 -5.09 27.35 -2.08
C TYR A 279 -6.48 26.80 -2.45
N ALA A 280 -6.84 25.62 -1.93
CA ALA A 280 -8.13 25.00 -2.15
C ALA A 280 -9.31 25.84 -1.61
N LEU A 281 -9.12 26.49 -0.45
CA LEU A 281 -10.13 27.36 0.16
C LEU A 281 -10.27 28.69 -0.57
N PHE A 282 -9.15 29.35 -0.89
CA PHE A 282 -9.16 30.74 -1.35
C PHE A 282 -9.19 30.89 -2.87
N HIS A 283 -8.62 29.95 -3.63
CA HIS A 283 -8.40 30.10 -5.07
C HIS A 283 -9.31 29.16 -5.87
N THR A 284 -9.21 27.84 -5.68
CA THR A 284 -10.04 26.88 -6.43
C THR A 284 -11.45 26.75 -5.85
N LYS A 285 -11.66 27.16 -4.59
CA LYS A 285 -12.93 27.05 -3.85
C LYS A 285 -13.49 25.62 -3.81
N THR A 286 -12.60 24.63 -3.82
CA THR A 286 -12.94 23.21 -3.73
C THR A 286 -13.00 22.70 -2.29
N ALA A 287 -12.46 23.46 -1.34
CA ALA A 287 -12.57 23.22 0.09
C ALA A 287 -13.44 24.28 0.77
N THR A 288 -14.26 23.86 1.73
CA THR A 288 -15.02 24.76 2.61
C THR A 288 -14.34 24.91 3.97
N ARG A 289 -14.66 26.00 4.69
CA ARG A 289 -14.16 26.19 6.07
C ARG A 289 -14.61 25.06 6.99
N GLN A 290 -15.82 24.53 6.81
CA GLN A 290 -16.33 23.39 7.58
C GLN A 290 -15.51 22.10 7.33
N GLN A 291 -15.20 21.78 6.07
CA GLN A 291 -14.36 20.63 5.74
C GLN A 291 -12.94 20.77 6.30
N LEU A 292 -12.35 21.96 6.22
CA LEU A 292 -11.04 22.20 6.81
C LEU A 292 -11.07 22.17 8.34
N ALA A 293 -12.14 22.67 8.98
CA ALA A 293 -12.32 22.52 10.42
C ALA A 293 -12.45 21.03 10.80
N ALA A 294 -13.19 20.23 10.04
CA ALA A 294 -13.25 18.78 10.25
C ALA A 294 -11.88 18.11 10.08
N LYS A 295 -11.11 18.49 9.07
CA LYS A 295 -9.76 17.93 8.85
C LYS A 295 -8.80 18.22 10.00
N TYR A 296 -8.80 19.45 10.50
CA TYR A 296 -7.78 19.91 11.46
C TYR A 296 -8.24 19.87 12.91
N LEU A 297 -9.50 20.22 13.19
CA LEU A 297 -10.00 20.52 14.53
C LEU A 297 -10.82 19.38 15.15
N THR A 298 -11.15 18.31 14.41
CA THR A 298 -11.96 17.18 14.93
C THR A 298 -11.50 16.63 16.28
N PRO A 299 -10.20 16.41 16.55
CA PRO A 299 -9.76 15.94 17.86
C PRO A 299 -10.13 16.89 19.01
N GLU A 300 -9.94 18.20 18.82
CA GLU A 300 -10.23 19.21 19.83
C GLU A 300 -11.74 19.46 19.98
N ILE A 301 -12.47 19.38 18.86
CA ILE A 301 -13.93 19.45 18.87
C ILE A 301 -14.47 18.29 19.71
N ASN A 302 -14.04 17.06 19.45
CA ASN A 302 -14.47 15.88 20.22
C ASN A 302 -14.13 16.00 21.71
N GLU A 303 -12.93 16.47 22.04
CA GLU A 303 -12.53 16.72 23.43
C GLU A 303 -13.45 17.73 24.11
N LYS A 304 -13.74 18.86 23.46
CA LYS A 304 -14.65 19.90 23.97
C LYS A 304 -16.12 19.46 24.02
N MET A 305 -16.51 18.51 23.17
CA MET A 305 -17.84 17.89 23.25
C MET A 305 -17.95 16.88 24.38
N GLY A 306 -16.85 16.52 25.05
CA GLY A 306 -16.81 15.42 26.01
C GLY A 306 -17.00 14.05 25.35
N VAL A 307 -16.87 13.97 24.02
CA VAL A 307 -16.84 12.70 23.29
C VAL A 307 -15.46 12.10 23.54
N LYS A 308 -15.35 11.32 24.62
CA LYS A 308 -14.28 10.33 24.72
C LYS A 308 -14.39 9.48 23.46
N GLN A 309 -13.29 9.35 22.72
CA GLN A 309 -13.17 8.24 21.79
C GLN A 309 -13.37 6.98 22.62
N GLU A 310 -14.55 6.37 22.53
CA GLU A 310 -14.70 4.97 22.90
C GLU A 310 -13.78 4.21 21.97
N THR A 311 -12.55 3.98 22.42
CA THR A 311 -11.88 2.73 22.12
C THR A 311 -12.91 1.66 22.45
N SER A 312 -13.37 0.97 21.40
CA SER A 312 -14.18 -0.23 21.49
C SER A 312 -13.37 -1.32 22.21
N LEU A 313 -13.19 -1.15 23.52
CA LEU A 313 -12.78 -2.19 24.44
C LEU A 313 -14.07 -2.68 25.07
N GLY A 314 -14.50 -3.84 24.58
CA GLY A 314 -15.77 -4.44 24.90
C GLY A 314 -16.06 -4.45 26.41
N LEU A 315 -17.29 -4.06 26.73
CA LEU A 315 -18.01 -4.51 27.91
C LEU A 315 -17.73 -6.01 28.11
N LYS A 316 -17.01 -6.36 29.17
CA LYS A 316 -17.15 -7.68 29.80
C LYS A 316 -18.24 -7.54 30.85
N LEU A 317 -19.41 -8.12 30.54
CA LEU A 317 -20.21 -8.83 31.55
C LEU A 317 -19.51 -10.15 31.89
#